data_AF-U7KFV0-F1
#
_entry.id   AF-U7KFV0-F1
#
_cell.length_a   1.000
_cell.length_b   1.000
_cell.length_c   1.000
_cell.angle_alpha   90.00
_cell.angle_beta   90.00
_cell.angle_gamma   90.00
#
_symmetry.space_group_name_H-M   'P 1'
#
loop_
_entity.id
_entity.type
_entity.pdbx_description
1 polymer ?
#
loop_
_entity_poly.entity_id
_entity_poly.type
_entity_poly.pdbx_seq_one_letter_code
_entity_poly.pdbx_strand_id
1 'polypeptide(L)'
;MNSKNSGNLSTVTTYFQSNSQHRYGLTVCATEKIGSFDRALIRHVVGLAGLLLQSPWSTAQDLLGQLALAVQLESCVPMLLEAAFSTLSTSDNVTAYLVYADTPAQLRRVLASLKHTTAQGGTNYFHLPVDNSAALIVTAPADDVSQEKVLSAPNLPTVRVSILPRIPWREVNPELIAQMNKHAHSLDRGTSGVYSSPAPDWLHNPYVREALENRRSTTIDVLTDYDTEHGTQLLPTLEAFLLAGSQIAATSEHLAVHRHTVRSRIRKIQALCGVDLTDPVVRAELLLLVVSD
;
A
#
# COMPACT_ATOMS: atom_id res chain seq x y z
N MET A 1 51.02 -41.52 -40.94
CA MET A 1 52.06 -41.13 -39.97
C MET A 1 51.53 -39.93 -39.19
N ASN A 2 51.71 -39.89 -37.86
CA ASN A 2 51.19 -38.91 -36.88
C ASN A 2 49.72 -39.16 -36.46
N SER A 3 49.31 -39.17 -35.19
CA SER A 3 49.88 -38.65 -33.94
C SER A 3 49.41 -39.51 -32.75
N LYS A 4 50.35 -40.05 -31.98
CA LYS A 4 50.10 -40.57 -30.62
C LYS A 4 50.10 -39.38 -29.67
N ASN A 5 48.94 -39.03 -29.13
CA ASN A 5 48.82 -38.55 -27.74
C ASN A 5 47.35 -38.58 -27.29
N SER A 6 46.86 -39.79 -27.01
CA SER A 6 45.62 -39.97 -26.25
C SER A 6 45.92 -39.62 -24.80
N GLY A 7 45.92 -38.31 -24.48
CA GLY A 7 46.02 -37.83 -23.11
C GLY A 7 44.97 -38.55 -22.28
N ASN A 8 45.42 -39.25 -21.24
CA ASN A 8 44.58 -40.18 -20.49
C ASN A 8 43.60 -39.36 -19.63
N LEU A 9 42.47 -38.97 -20.22
CA LEU A 9 41.48 -38.12 -19.58
C LEU A 9 40.84 -38.90 -18.43
N SER A 10 41.12 -38.47 -17.21
CA SER A 10 40.51 -39.03 -16.01
C SER A 10 39.19 -38.31 -15.76
N THR A 11 38.09 -39.06 -15.78
CA THR A 11 36.75 -38.52 -15.53
C THR A 11 36.18 -39.08 -14.23
N VAL A 12 35.68 -38.20 -13.37
CA VAL A 12 34.91 -38.57 -12.18
C VAL A 12 33.53 -37.93 -12.30
N THR A 13 32.50 -38.76 -12.29
CA THR A 13 31.11 -38.31 -12.26
C THR A 13 30.52 -38.63 -10.90
N THR A 14 29.98 -37.63 -10.22
CA THR A 14 29.30 -37.80 -8.93
C THR A 14 27.88 -37.30 -9.06
N TYR A 15 26.92 -38.13 -8.66
CA TYR A 15 25.51 -37.77 -8.63
C TYR A 15 25.11 -37.38 -7.21
N PHE A 16 24.27 -36.37 -7.11
CA PHE A 16 23.71 -35.91 -5.85
C PHE A 16 22.26 -35.47 -6.05
N GLN A 17 21.48 -35.47 -4.97
CA GLN A 17 20.07 -35.13 -4.99
C GLN A 17 19.86 -33.77 -4.35
N SER A 18 18.98 -32.96 -4.93
CA SER A 18 18.43 -31.78 -4.24
C SER A 18 16.92 -31.94 -4.11
N ASN A 19 16.49 -32.18 -2.86
CA ASN A 19 15.16 -32.66 -2.47
C ASN A 19 14.66 -33.84 -3.33
N SER A 20 13.59 -34.51 -2.89
CA SER A 20 13.22 -35.86 -3.34
C SER A 20 12.79 -36.01 -4.82
N GLN A 21 12.93 -34.98 -5.66
CA GLN A 21 12.38 -34.94 -7.02
C GLN A 21 13.41 -34.72 -8.15
N HIS A 22 14.65 -34.27 -7.89
CA HIS A 22 15.64 -34.04 -8.97
C HIS A 22 17.04 -34.58 -8.65
N ARG A 23 17.65 -35.26 -9.63
CA ARG A 23 19.03 -35.79 -9.58
C ARG A 23 19.95 -34.93 -10.44
N TYR A 24 21.02 -34.44 -9.84
CA TYR A 24 22.05 -33.65 -10.48
C TYR A 24 23.33 -34.48 -10.61
N GLY A 25 24.12 -34.24 -11.66
CA GLY A 25 25.40 -34.88 -11.89
C GLY A 25 26.50 -33.86 -12.09
N LEU A 26 27.58 -33.97 -11.33
CA LEU A 26 28.81 -33.21 -11.54
C LEU A 26 29.85 -34.11 -12.19
N THR A 27 30.28 -33.76 -13.40
CA THR A 27 31.34 -34.46 -14.12
C THR A 27 32.59 -33.61 -14.14
N VAL A 28 33.69 -34.14 -13.60
CA VAL A 28 35.00 -33.48 -13.60
C VAL A 28 35.92 -34.28 -14.50
N CYS A 29 36.50 -33.61 -15.49
CA CYS A 29 37.46 -34.18 -16.43
C CYS A 29 38.82 -33.51 -16.22
N ALA A 30 39.87 -34.32 -16.05
CA ALA A 30 41.23 -33.83 -15.92
C ALA A 30 42.16 -34.61 -16.85
N THR A 31 43.20 -33.95 -17.37
CA THR A 31 44.25 -34.59 -18.18
C THR A 31 45.25 -35.39 -17.33
N GLU A 32 45.15 -35.29 -16.00
CA GLU A 32 45.98 -35.98 -15.01
C GLU A 32 45.12 -36.88 -14.11
N LYS A 33 45.77 -37.82 -13.39
CA LYS A 33 45.09 -38.80 -12.55
C LYS A 33 44.50 -38.14 -11.30
N ILE A 34 43.19 -38.14 -11.17
CA ILE A 34 42.46 -37.55 -10.02
C ILE A 34 42.77 -38.32 -8.73
N GLY A 35 43.54 -37.68 -7.85
CA GLY A 35 44.04 -38.23 -6.59
C GLY A 35 43.00 -38.26 -5.47
N SER A 36 43.38 -38.78 -4.30
CA SER A 36 42.52 -38.84 -3.12
C SER A 36 42.13 -37.44 -2.61
N PHE A 37 43.06 -36.49 -2.68
CA PHE A 37 42.82 -35.08 -2.32
C PHE A 37 41.81 -34.41 -3.27
N ASP A 38 41.99 -34.57 -4.59
CA ASP A 38 41.05 -34.04 -5.58
C ASP A 38 39.64 -34.61 -5.40
N ARG A 39 39.54 -35.90 -5.08
CA ARG A 39 38.25 -36.55 -4.76
C ARG A 39 37.60 -36.00 -3.49
N ALA A 40 38.39 -35.59 -2.49
CA ALA A 40 37.86 -34.94 -1.30
C ALA A 40 37.34 -33.53 -1.62
N LEU A 41 38.06 -32.78 -2.46
CA LEU A 41 37.67 -31.46 -2.96
C LEU A 41 36.39 -31.54 -3.80
N ILE A 42 36.30 -32.48 -4.74
CA ILE A 42 35.10 -32.73 -5.54
C ILE A 42 33.91 -33.06 -4.63
N ARG A 43 34.11 -33.87 -3.59
CA ARG A 43 33.05 -34.21 -2.63
C ARG A 43 32.59 -33.00 -1.81
N HIS A 44 33.51 -32.10 -1.45
CA HIS A 44 33.19 -30.86 -0.76
C HIS A 44 32.39 -29.89 -1.66
N VAL A 45 32.81 -29.74 -2.92
CA VAL A 45 32.09 -28.95 -3.93
C VAL A 45 30.69 -29.52 -4.19
N VAL A 46 30.55 -30.84 -4.27
CA VAL A 46 29.24 -31.50 -4.39
C VAL A 46 28.38 -31.24 -3.14
N GLY A 47 28.96 -31.25 -1.95
CA GLY A 47 28.26 -30.90 -0.70
C GLY A 47 27.76 -29.45 -0.68
N LEU A 48 28.61 -28.49 -1.07
CA LEU A 48 28.23 -27.07 -1.18
C LEU A 48 27.19 -26.83 -2.28
N ALA A 49 27.35 -27.45 -3.45
CA ALA A 49 26.38 -27.37 -4.53
C ALA A 49 25.04 -27.97 -4.11
N GLY A 50 25.05 -29.07 -3.36
CA GLY A 50 23.85 -29.64 -2.73
C GLY A 50 23.15 -28.64 -1.81
N LEU A 51 23.88 -27.97 -0.92
CA LEU A 51 23.32 -26.96 -0.01
C LEU A 51 22.76 -25.74 -0.75
N LEU A 52 23.44 -25.25 -1.80
CA LEU A 52 22.97 -24.12 -2.61
C LEU A 52 21.72 -24.47 -3.43
N LEU A 53 21.69 -25.69 -3.98
CA LEU A 53 20.56 -26.19 -4.77
C LEU A 53 19.38 -26.65 -3.89
N GLN A 54 19.58 -26.79 -2.57
CA GLN A 54 18.54 -27.15 -1.59
C GLN A 54 17.67 -25.96 -1.15
N SER A 55 18.05 -24.71 -1.47
CA SER A 55 17.27 -23.54 -1.06
C SER A 55 15.92 -23.46 -1.79
N PRO A 56 14.78 -23.38 -1.08
CA PRO A 56 13.45 -23.19 -1.66
C PRO A 56 13.24 -21.79 -2.30
N TRP A 57 14.31 -21.00 -2.44
CA TRP A 57 14.29 -19.57 -2.76
C TRP A 57 15.13 -19.19 -3.99
N SER A 58 15.61 -20.12 -4.82
CA SER A 58 16.49 -19.77 -5.95
C SER A 58 15.85 -18.76 -6.91
N THR A 59 14.58 -18.96 -7.28
CA THR A 59 13.84 -18.03 -8.15
C THR A 59 13.53 -16.70 -7.46
N ALA A 60 13.24 -16.72 -6.15
CA ALA A 60 12.96 -15.50 -5.38
C ALA A 60 14.23 -14.66 -5.17
N GLN A 61 15.37 -15.30 -4.90
CA GLN A 61 16.67 -14.63 -4.80
C GLN A 61 17.12 -14.06 -6.14
N ASP A 62 16.92 -14.79 -7.23
CA ASP A 62 17.20 -14.32 -8.58
C ASP A 62 16.34 -13.09 -8.93
N LEU A 63 15.03 -13.16 -8.69
CA LEU A 63 14.11 -12.03 -8.89
C LEU A 63 14.46 -10.81 -8.02
N LEU A 64 14.78 -11.02 -6.74
CA LEU A 64 15.22 -9.94 -5.84
C LEU A 64 16.54 -9.32 -6.31
N GLY A 65 17.47 -10.14 -6.81
CA GLY A 65 18.72 -9.67 -7.41
C GLY A 65 18.48 -8.82 -8.65
N GLN A 66 17.58 -9.26 -9.53
CA GLN A 66 17.20 -8.52 -10.74
C GLN A 66 16.54 -7.18 -10.40
N LEU A 67 15.61 -7.15 -9.43
CA LEU A 67 14.99 -5.91 -8.95
C LEU A 67 16.01 -4.95 -8.32
N ALA A 68 16.93 -5.46 -7.49
CA ALA A 68 17.95 -4.64 -6.86
C ALA A 68 18.87 -3.98 -7.90
N LEU A 69 19.29 -4.72 -8.93
CA LEU A 69 20.09 -4.19 -10.04
C LEU A 69 19.30 -3.19 -10.89
N ALA A 70 18.03 -3.48 -11.19
CA ALA A 70 17.13 -2.60 -11.91
C ALA A 70 16.98 -1.23 -11.21
N VAL A 71 16.74 -1.23 -9.90
CA VAL A 71 16.67 0.00 -9.08
C VAL A 71 18.00 0.75 -9.06
N GLN A 72 19.13 0.05 -8.88
CA GLN A 72 20.47 0.65 -8.85
C GLN A 72 20.84 1.35 -10.18
N LEU A 73 20.32 0.84 -11.31
CA LEU A 73 20.55 1.37 -12.64
C LEU A 73 19.47 2.38 -13.08
N GLU A 74 18.60 2.84 -12.16
CA GLU A 74 17.44 3.69 -12.45
C GLU A 74 16.51 3.13 -13.55
N SER A 75 16.63 1.83 -13.80
CA SER A 75 15.98 1.12 -14.89
C SER A 75 14.83 0.32 -14.31
N CYS A 76 13.65 0.92 -14.17
CA CYS A 76 12.49 0.18 -13.76
C CYS A 76 11.98 -0.67 -14.92
N VAL A 77 12.05 -2.01 -14.80
CA VAL A 77 11.48 -2.92 -15.79
C VAL A 77 10.10 -3.36 -15.28
N PRO A 78 8.98 -2.90 -15.88
CA PRO A 78 7.63 -3.18 -15.39
C PRO A 78 7.36 -4.68 -15.21
N MET A 79 7.91 -5.51 -16.11
CA MET A 79 7.79 -6.97 -16.07
C MET A 79 8.38 -7.62 -14.81
N LEU A 80 9.46 -7.07 -14.23
CA LEU A 80 10.06 -7.59 -13.00
C LEU A 80 9.19 -7.28 -11.78
N LEU A 81 8.60 -6.08 -11.74
CA LEU A 81 7.64 -5.71 -10.70
C LEU A 81 6.38 -6.57 -10.78
N GLU A 82 5.82 -6.76 -11.97
CA GLU A 82 4.68 -7.67 -12.18
C GLU A 82 5.01 -9.10 -11.73
N ALA A 83 6.18 -9.62 -12.11
CA ALA A 83 6.62 -10.94 -11.66
C ALA A 83 6.73 -11.01 -10.13
N ALA A 84 7.25 -9.98 -9.47
CA ALA A 84 7.31 -9.93 -8.01
C ALA A 84 5.93 -9.88 -7.36
N PHE A 85 5.05 -8.99 -7.79
CA PHE A 85 3.69 -8.90 -7.25
C PHE A 85 2.85 -10.16 -7.53
N SER A 86 3.11 -10.87 -8.63
CA SER A 86 2.47 -12.17 -8.90
C SER A 86 2.78 -13.26 -7.86
N THR A 87 3.91 -13.14 -7.14
CA THR A 87 4.24 -14.06 -6.02
C THR A 87 3.42 -13.79 -4.77
N LEU A 88 2.79 -12.61 -4.70
CA LEU A 88 2.02 -12.11 -3.56
C LEU A 88 0.52 -12.20 -3.82
N SER A 89 0.04 -11.83 -5.01
CA SER A 89 -1.37 -11.82 -5.38
C SER A 89 -1.57 -12.24 -6.83
N THR A 90 -2.66 -12.96 -7.10
CA THR A 90 -3.12 -13.25 -8.47
C THR A 90 -3.92 -12.10 -9.07
N SER A 91 -4.38 -11.14 -8.26
CA SER A 91 -5.04 -9.92 -8.72
C SER A 91 -4.07 -8.74 -8.75
N ASP A 92 -4.34 -7.75 -9.59
CA ASP A 92 -3.60 -6.49 -9.62
C ASP A 92 -3.80 -5.66 -8.32
N ASN A 93 -4.83 -5.99 -7.55
CA ASN A 93 -5.09 -5.38 -6.25
C ASN A 93 -4.32 -6.04 -5.12
N VAL A 94 -4.00 -5.24 -4.11
CA VAL A 94 -3.37 -5.62 -2.84
C VAL A 94 -4.09 -4.95 -1.67
N THR A 95 -3.81 -5.42 -0.46
CA THR A 95 -4.15 -4.68 0.77
C THR A 95 -2.87 -4.09 1.36
N ALA A 96 -2.87 -2.78 1.61
CA ALA A 96 -1.78 -2.09 2.26
C ALA A 96 -2.11 -1.83 3.73
N TYR A 97 -1.19 -2.18 4.62
CA TYR A 97 -1.24 -1.90 6.04
C TYR A 97 -0.06 -1.02 6.38
N LEU A 98 -0.32 0.15 6.95
CA LEU A 98 0.73 0.97 7.51
C LEU A 98 0.71 0.86 9.03
N VAL A 99 1.75 0.22 9.55
CA VAL A 99 1.91 -0.06 10.98
C VAL A 99 2.80 1.00 11.58
N TYR A 100 2.26 1.72 12.55
CA TYR A 100 2.99 2.69 13.36
C TYR A 100 3.16 2.16 14.79
N ALA A 101 4.36 2.28 15.33
CA ALA A 101 4.70 1.96 16.70
C ALA A 101 5.34 3.17 17.39
N ASP A 102 5.04 3.39 18.67
CA ASP A 102 5.62 4.52 19.40
C ASP A 102 7.13 4.36 19.63
N THR A 103 7.67 3.13 19.49
CA THR A 103 9.11 2.86 19.60
C THR A 103 9.63 1.90 18.52
N PRO A 104 10.90 2.08 18.06
CA PRO A 104 11.52 1.16 17.10
C PRO A 104 11.63 -0.30 17.59
N ALA A 105 11.68 -0.50 18.91
CA ALA A 105 11.71 -1.83 19.50
C ALA A 105 10.36 -2.56 19.40
N GLN A 106 9.25 -1.82 19.44
CA GLN A 106 7.90 -2.37 19.22
C GLN A 106 7.72 -2.74 17.74
N LEU A 107 8.08 -1.84 16.82
CA LEU A 107 7.99 -2.11 15.38
C LEU A 107 8.78 -3.38 15.00
N ARG A 108 10.02 -3.51 15.47
CA ARG A 108 10.84 -4.71 15.23
C ARG A 108 10.19 -5.99 15.76
N ARG A 109 9.52 -5.95 16.92
CA ARG A 109 8.80 -7.09 17.49
C ARG A 109 7.60 -7.49 16.63
N VAL A 110 6.84 -6.53 16.11
CA VAL A 110 5.72 -6.78 15.19
C VAL A 110 6.23 -7.43 13.90
N LEU A 111 7.26 -6.85 13.27
CA LEU A 111 7.85 -7.40 12.05
C LEU A 111 8.42 -8.81 12.26
N ALA A 112 9.03 -9.09 13.42
CA ALA A 112 9.52 -10.42 13.77
C ALA A 112 8.38 -11.43 13.95
N SER A 113 7.26 -11.04 14.56
CA SER A 113 6.09 -11.93 14.69
C SER A 113 5.48 -12.29 13.33
N LEU A 114 5.42 -11.35 12.39
CA LEU A 114 4.90 -11.60 11.05
C LEU A 114 5.75 -12.63 10.27
N LYS A 115 7.08 -12.58 10.42
CA LYS A 115 8.00 -13.57 9.82
C LYS A 115 7.76 -14.99 10.35
N HIS A 116 7.39 -15.12 11.62
CA HIS A 116 7.09 -16.43 12.20
C HIS A 116 5.77 -16.99 11.67
N THR A 117 4.75 -16.15 11.47
CA THR A 117 3.44 -16.56 10.94
C THR A 117 3.54 -17.03 9.49
N THR A 118 4.34 -16.37 8.65
CA THR A 118 4.56 -16.81 7.25
C THR A 118 5.27 -18.14 7.15
N ALA A 119 6.28 -18.39 8.00
CA ALA A 119 7.02 -19.65 8.02
C ALA A 119 6.13 -20.87 8.35
N GLN A 120 4.98 -20.68 8.99
CA GLN A 120 4.03 -21.74 9.34
C GLN A 120 2.89 -21.91 8.32
N GLY A 121 3.02 -21.35 7.13
CA GLY A 121 1.98 -21.40 6.08
C GLY A 121 1.05 -20.19 6.07
N GLY A 122 1.48 -19.06 6.65
CA GLY A 122 0.76 -17.78 6.59
C GLY A 122 0.89 -17.07 5.24
N THR A 123 0.14 -15.98 5.09
CA THR A 123 0.04 -15.17 3.86
C THR A 123 1.38 -14.50 3.50
N ASN A 124 1.84 -14.67 2.25
CA ASN A 124 2.99 -13.92 1.74
C ASN A 124 2.75 -12.41 1.83
N TYR A 125 3.78 -11.67 2.21
CA TYR A 125 3.72 -10.22 2.33
C TYR A 125 5.02 -9.56 1.87
N PHE A 126 4.92 -8.32 1.41
CA PHE A 126 6.05 -7.41 1.25
C PHE A 126 6.02 -6.39 2.37
N HIS A 127 7.19 -5.91 2.79
CA HIS A 127 7.27 -4.81 3.75
C HIS A 127 8.37 -3.83 3.35
N LEU A 128 8.13 -2.56 3.65
CA LEU A 128 9.04 -1.46 3.41
C LEU A 128 9.09 -0.59 4.67
N PRO A 129 10.27 -0.38 5.29
CA PRO A 129 10.39 0.59 6.37
C PRO A 129 10.14 1.99 5.82
N VAL A 130 9.22 2.72 6.45
CA VAL A 130 8.91 4.12 6.11
C VAL A 130 9.80 5.04 6.92
N ASP A 131 9.91 4.75 8.23
CA ASP A 131 10.83 5.40 9.16
C ASP A 131 11.19 4.41 10.29
N ASN A 132 11.81 4.89 11.39
CA ASN A 132 12.21 4.03 12.50
C ASN A 132 11.04 3.48 13.34
N SER A 133 9.86 4.04 13.18
CA SER A 133 8.64 3.79 13.95
C SER A 133 7.47 3.33 13.08
N ALA A 134 7.56 3.45 11.75
CA ALA A 134 6.55 3.03 10.80
C ALA A 134 7.07 2.09 9.72
N ALA A 135 6.25 1.11 9.35
CA ALA A 135 6.48 0.25 8.19
C ALA A 135 5.21 0.06 7.37
N LEU A 136 5.36 0.07 6.05
CA LEU A 136 4.34 -0.37 5.11
C LEU A 136 4.43 -1.89 4.98
N ILE A 137 3.29 -2.56 4.98
CA ILE A 137 3.15 -3.99 4.77
C ILE A 137 2.08 -4.19 3.70
N VAL A 138 2.39 -4.96 2.67
CA VAL A 138 1.50 -5.24 1.55
C VAL A 138 1.23 -6.74 1.51
N THR A 139 -0.03 -7.14 1.35
CA THR A 139 -0.45 -8.54 1.23
C THR A 139 -1.38 -8.72 0.03
N ALA A 140 -1.66 -9.98 -0.34
CA ALA A 140 -2.81 -10.29 -1.18
C ALA A 140 -4.08 -9.62 -0.62
N PRO A 141 -5.07 -9.29 -1.46
CA PRO A 141 -6.36 -8.78 -1.00
C PRO A 141 -6.93 -9.73 0.03
N ALA A 142 -6.97 -9.26 1.27
CA ALA A 142 -7.49 -10.03 2.36
C ALA A 142 -9.00 -9.77 2.45
N ASP A 143 -9.80 -10.84 2.38
CA ASP A 143 -11.16 -10.82 2.90
C ASP A 143 -11.12 -10.56 4.41
N ASP A 144 -12.20 -10.05 5.01
CA ASP A 144 -12.24 -9.58 6.42
C ASP A 144 -11.61 -10.58 7.41
N VAL A 145 -11.83 -11.88 7.19
CA VAL A 145 -11.28 -13.00 8.00
C VAL A 145 -9.75 -13.12 7.92
N SER A 146 -9.16 -12.78 6.78
CA SER A 146 -7.71 -12.79 6.56
C SER A 146 -7.05 -11.52 7.10
N GLN A 147 -7.77 -10.39 7.12
CA GLN A 147 -7.31 -9.16 7.77
C GLN A 147 -7.18 -9.38 9.28
N GLU A 148 -8.17 -10.01 9.90
CA GLU A 148 -8.11 -10.37 11.32
C GLU A 148 -6.87 -11.20 11.63
N LYS A 149 -6.48 -12.19 10.83
CA LYS A 149 -5.27 -13.01 11.12
C LYS A 149 -3.97 -12.22 11.05
N VAL A 150 -3.84 -11.28 10.11
CA VAL A 150 -2.67 -10.39 10.00
C VAL A 150 -2.66 -9.39 11.18
N LEU A 151 -3.84 -8.92 11.60
CA LEU A 151 -4.08 -8.00 12.71
C LEU A 151 -4.16 -8.69 14.09
N SER A 152 -4.12 -10.02 14.15
CA SER A 152 -4.20 -10.83 15.39
C SER A 152 -2.85 -11.37 15.85
N ALA A 153 -1.74 -11.02 15.18
CA ALA A 153 -0.42 -11.41 15.69
C ALA A 153 -0.20 -10.81 17.10
N PRO A 154 0.42 -11.56 18.03
CA PRO A 154 0.35 -11.34 19.49
C PRO A 154 0.88 -10.00 20.05
N ASN A 155 1.33 -9.07 19.19
CA ASN A 155 1.91 -7.78 19.56
C ASN A 155 1.15 -6.55 19.01
N LEU A 156 0.02 -6.74 18.31
CA LEU A 156 -0.80 -5.65 17.77
C LEU A 156 -1.46 -4.68 18.77
N PRO A 157 -1.75 -5.00 20.06
CA PRO A 157 -2.38 -4.04 20.96
C PRO A 157 -1.48 -2.85 21.36
N THR A 158 -0.25 -2.78 20.85
CA THR A 158 0.70 -1.68 21.12
C THR A 158 1.02 -0.81 19.91
N VAL A 159 0.47 -1.14 18.74
CA VAL A 159 0.71 -0.42 17.48
C VAL A 159 -0.60 0.11 16.91
N ARG A 160 -0.49 1.08 16.02
CA ARG A 160 -1.61 1.70 15.31
C ARG A 160 -1.53 1.27 13.86
N VAL A 161 -2.64 0.85 13.27
CA VAL A 161 -2.63 0.31 11.91
C VAL A 161 -3.63 1.03 11.02
N SER A 162 -3.12 1.70 10.00
CA SER A 162 -3.92 2.28 8.92
C SER A 162 -4.05 1.25 7.80
N ILE A 163 -5.28 0.94 7.40
CA ILE A 163 -5.59 -0.16 6.46
C ILE A 163 -6.18 0.41 5.17
N LEU A 164 -5.56 0.14 4.03
CA LEU A 164 -6.11 0.47 2.72
C LEU A 164 -6.40 -0.80 1.92
N PRO A 165 -7.67 -1.26 1.87
CA PRO A 165 -8.04 -2.47 1.17
C PRO A 165 -8.18 -2.23 -0.34
N ARG A 166 -7.85 -3.26 -1.12
CA ARG A 166 -8.14 -3.37 -2.57
C ARG A 166 -7.64 -2.18 -3.43
N ILE A 167 -6.36 -1.85 -3.27
CA ILE A 167 -5.67 -0.84 -4.10
C ILE A 167 -4.82 -1.53 -5.19
N PRO A 168 -4.79 -1.04 -6.45
CA PRO A 168 -3.82 -1.51 -7.43
C PRO A 168 -2.39 -1.26 -6.94
N TRP A 169 -1.50 -2.26 -6.99
CA TRP A 169 -0.15 -2.11 -6.42
C TRP A 169 0.65 -0.94 -7.03
N ARG A 170 0.33 -0.53 -8.27
CA ARG A 170 0.95 0.61 -8.98
C ARG A 170 0.60 1.97 -8.38
N GLU A 171 -0.52 2.05 -7.68
CA GLU A 171 -0.97 3.29 -7.03
C GLU A 171 -0.29 3.49 -5.65
N VAL A 172 0.41 2.47 -5.15
CA VAL A 172 1.20 2.58 -3.91
C VAL A 172 2.41 3.47 -4.17
N ASN A 173 2.30 4.73 -3.76
CA ASN A 173 3.31 5.76 -3.98
C ASN A 173 3.73 6.44 -2.65
N PRO A 174 4.81 7.25 -2.63
CA PRO A 174 5.29 7.90 -1.41
C PRO A 174 4.28 8.84 -0.75
N GLU A 175 3.43 9.51 -1.52
CA GLU A 175 2.43 10.45 -1.02
C GLU A 175 1.31 9.71 -0.27
N LEU A 176 0.79 8.64 -0.85
CA LEU A 176 -0.18 7.76 -0.20
C LEU A 176 0.39 7.16 1.09
N ILE A 177 1.64 6.71 1.08
CA ILE A 177 2.32 6.20 2.28
C ILE A 177 2.36 7.27 3.38
N ALA A 178 2.68 8.52 3.02
CA ALA A 178 2.70 9.64 3.97
C ALA A 178 1.31 9.96 4.53
N GLN A 179 0.27 9.93 3.70
CA GLN A 179 -1.12 10.13 4.14
C GLN A 179 -1.59 9.01 5.07
N MET A 180 -1.34 7.75 4.71
CA MET A 180 -1.61 6.60 5.57
C MET A 180 -0.86 6.71 6.90
N ASN A 181 0.37 7.25 6.90
CA ASN A 181 1.16 7.47 8.12
C ASN A 181 0.52 8.50 9.03
N LYS A 182 0.06 9.63 8.49
CA LYS A 182 -0.70 10.62 9.25
C LYS A 182 -1.97 10.02 9.84
N HIS A 183 -2.70 9.22 9.07
CA HIS A 183 -3.89 8.52 9.56
C HIS A 183 -3.56 7.51 10.67
N ALA A 184 -2.49 6.72 10.54
CA ALA A 184 -2.06 5.80 11.60
C ALA A 184 -1.72 6.56 12.90
N HIS A 185 -1.15 7.76 12.80
CA HIS A 185 -0.87 8.60 13.96
C HIS A 185 -2.13 9.17 14.63
N SER A 186 -3.22 9.40 13.89
CA SER A 186 -4.49 9.89 14.46
C SER A 186 -5.30 8.81 15.17
N LEU A 187 -4.97 7.53 14.97
CA LEU A 187 -5.63 6.42 15.64
C LEU A 187 -5.22 6.31 17.12
N ASP A 188 -6.11 5.74 17.92
CA ASP A 188 -5.81 5.38 19.30
C ASP A 188 -4.82 4.22 19.36
N ARG A 189 -3.97 4.20 20.39
CA ARG A 189 -2.96 3.14 20.56
C ARG A 189 -3.64 1.77 20.64
N GLY A 190 -3.13 0.81 19.85
CA GLY A 190 -3.67 -0.55 19.79
C GLY A 190 -4.90 -0.69 18.92
N THR A 191 -5.32 0.36 18.21
CA THR A 191 -6.44 0.30 17.27
C THR A 191 -5.97 0.21 15.83
N SER A 192 -6.88 -0.24 14.97
CA SER A 192 -6.71 -0.21 13.53
C SER A 192 -7.91 0.52 12.91
N GLY A 193 -7.67 1.20 11.79
CA GLY A 193 -8.71 1.96 11.09
C GLY A 193 -8.51 1.85 9.59
N VAL A 194 -9.62 1.72 8.87
CA VAL A 194 -9.60 1.77 7.40
C VAL A 194 -9.29 3.19 6.97
N TYR A 195 -8.18 3.36 6.26
CA TYR A 195 -7.86 4.60 5.58
C TYR A 195 -8.89 4.83 4.48
N SER A 196 -9.62 5.93 4.63
CA SER A 196 -10.36 6.55 3.55
C SER A 196 -9.68 7.88 3.29
N SER A 197 -9.41 8.19 2.02
CA SER A 197 -8.82 9.49 1.68
C SER A 197 -9.71 10.61 2.25
N PRO A 198 -9.16 11.61 2.99
CA PRO A 198 -9.96 12.68 3.58
C PRO A 198 -10.71 13.55 2.55
N ALA A 199 -10.36 13.44 1.27
CA ALA A 199 -11.09 13.95 0.11
C ALA A 199 -10.60 13.15 -1.09
N PRO A 200 -11.44 12.67 -2.01
CA PRO A 200 -10.96 11.81 -3.08
C PRO A 200 -9.89 12.51 -3.94
N ASP A 201 -8.79 11.82 -4.24
CA ASP A 201 -7.55 12.36 -4.86
C ASP A 201 -7.79 13.17 -6.15
N TRP A 202 -8.92 12.95 -6.82
CA TRP A 202 -9.34 13.76 -7.98
C TRP A 202 -9.63 15.23 -7.64
N LEU A 203 -9.97 15.59 -6.38
CA LEU A 203 -10.15 16.98 -5.95
C LEU A 203 -8.86 17.79 -6.06
N HIS A 204 -7.70 17.13 -6.01
CA HIS A 204 -6.39 17.77 -6.18
C HIS A 204 -5.98 17.90 -7.66
N ASN A 205 -6.73 17.29 -8.59
CA ASN A 205 -6.46 17.43 -10.01
C ASN A 205 -6.66 18.89 -10.44
N PRO A 206 -5.66 19.53 -11.10
CA PRO A 206 -5.73 20.95 -11.47
C PRO A 206 -6.95 21.29 -12.33
N TYR A 207 -7.37 20.40 -13.24
CA TYR A 207 -8.54 20.61 -14.08
C TYR A 207 -9.84 20.57 -13.28
N VAL A 208 -9.91 19.72 -12.25
CA VAL A 208 -11.08 19.64 -11.38
C VAL A 208 -11.12 20.84 -10.44
N ARG A 209 -9.97 21.27 -9.90
CA ARG A 209 -9.88 22.51 -9.13
C ARG A 209 -10.35 23.71 -9.93
N GLU A 210 -9.91 23.84 -11.18
CA GLU A 210 -10.35 24.92 -12.07
C GLU A 210 -11.86 24.86 -12.33
N ALA A 211 -12.42 23.66 -12.58
CA ALA A 211 -13.85 23.49 -12.77
C ALA A 211 -14.66 23.85 -11.51
N LEU A 212 -14.19 23.45 -10.32
CA LEU A 212 -14.83 23.78 -9.04
C LEU A 212 -14.75 25.27 -8.75
N GLU A 213 -13.62 25.93 -8.99
CA GLU A 213 -13.46 27.37 -8.78
C GLU A 213 -14.37 28.19 -9.72
N ASN A 214 -14.43 27.81 -10.99
CA ASN A 214 -15.36 28.41 -11.96
C ASN A 214 -16.82 28.22 -11.54
N ARG A 215 -17.17 27.05 -10.99
CA ARG A 215 -18.52 26.78 -10.50
C ARG A 215 -18.82 27.51 -9.20
N ARG A 216 -17.84 27.67 -8.33
CA ARG A 216 -17.93 28.40 -7.07
C ARG A 216 -18.19 29.88 -7.31
N SER A 217 -17.42 30.51 -8.18
CA SER A 217 -17.60 31.94 -8.52
C SER A 217 -18.97 32.28 -9.10
N THR A 218 -19.62 31.31 -9.76
CA THR A 218 -20.98 31.50 -10.30
C THR A 218 -22.10 31.18 -9.31
N THR A 219 -21.80 30.57 -8.16
CA THR A 219 -22.81 30.04 -7.24
C THR A 219 -22.63 30.52 -5.79
N ILE A 220 -21.45 30.29 -5.21
CA ILE A 220 -21.14 30.59 -3.80
C ILE A 220 -20.81 32.07 -3.62
N ASP A 221 -20.06 32.67 -4.53
CA ASP A 221 -19.64 34.08 -4.40
C ASP A 221 -20.84 35.04 -4.40
N VAL A 222 -21.95 34.65 -5.05
CA VAL A 222 -23.24 35.36 -4.98
C VAL A 222 -23.73 35.51 -3.53
N LEU A 223 -23.50 34.51 -2.68
CA LEU A 223 -23.85 34.57 -1.27
C LEU A 223 -22.89 35.45 -0.47
N THR A 224 -21.59 35.38 -0.78
CA THR A 224 -20.56 36.24 -0.18
C THR A 224 -20.86 37.72 -0.44
N ASP A 225 -21.13 38.06 -1.70
CA ASP A 225 -21.50 39.42 -2.11
C ASP A 225 -22.78 39.88 -1.42
N TYR A 226 -23.80 39.02 -1.38
CA TYR A 226 -25.05 39.35 -0.71
C TYR A 226 -24.88 39.56 0.80
N ASP A 227 -24.10 38.71 1.47
CA ASP A 227 -23.82 38.82 2.90
C ASP A 227 -23.04 40.10 3.23
N THR A 228 -22.08 40.50 2.39
CA THR A 228 -21.33 41.75 2.58
C THR A 228 -22.19 42.99 2.35
N GLU A 229 -23.07 42.99 1.36
CA GLU A 229 -23.95 44.13 1.06
C GLU A 229 -25.09 44.28 2.10
N HIS A 230 -25.67 43.18 2.57
CA HIS A 230 -26.88 43.19 3.40
C HIS A 230 -26.63 42.87 4.88
N GLY A 231 -25.39 42.53 5.26
CA GLY A 231 -25.05 42.12 6.63
C GLY A 231 -25.73 40.80 7.05
N THR A 232 -26.01 39.92 6.09
CA THR A 232 -26.61 38.61 6.35
C THR A 232 -25.55 37.55 6.67
N GLN A 233 -25.98 36.31 6.92
CA GLN A 233 -25.10 35.17 7.20
C GLN A 233 -25.57 33.94 6.42
N LEU A 234 -25.87 34.12 5.14
CA LEU A 234 -26.36 33.07 4.27
C LEU A 234 -25.29 32.03 3.98
N LEU A 235 -24.05 32.44 3.68
CA LEU A 235 -22.96 31.50 3.43
C LEU A 235 -22.65 30.64 4.67
N PRO A 236 -22.39 31.21 5.87
CA PRO A 236 -22.22 30.40 7.09
C PRO A 236 -23.42 29.49 7.40
N THR A 237 -24.64 29.92 7.03
CA THR A 237 -25.83 29.08 7.21
C THR A 237 -25.84 27.90 6.24
N LEU A 238 -25.41 28.09 4.99
CA LEU A 238 -25.29 27.03 4.00
C LEU A 238 -24.24 25.99 4.42
N GLU A 239 -23.07 26.45 4.86
CA GLU A 239 -21.97 25.58 5.33
C GLU A 239 -22.43 24.70 6.49
N ALA A 240 -22.98 25.32 7.54
CA ALA A 240 -23.51 24.61 8.71
C ALA A 240 -24.66 23.66 8.34
N PHE A 241 -25.46 24.00 7.33
CA PHE A 241 -26.54 23.14 6.85
C PHE A 241 -26.02 21.90 6.12
N LEU A 242 -25.08 22.06 5.20
CA LEU A 242 -24.52 20.95 4.43
C LEU A 242 -23.69 20.02 5.31
N LEU A 243 -22.86 20.56 6.21
CA LEU A 243 -22.05 19.77 7.17
C LEU A 243 -22.92 19.02 8.19
N ALA A 244 -24.09 19.53 8.53
CA ALA A 244 -25.06 18.84 9.40
C ALA A 244 -25.96 17.84 8.64
N GLY A 245 -25.55 17.38 7.45
CA GLY A 245 -26.33 16.42 6.64
C GLY A 245 -27.67 16.98 6.17
N SER A 246 -27.77 18.29 5.98
CA SER A 246 -28.99 19.00 5.56
C SER A 246 -30.15 18.89 6.55
N GLN A 247 -29.84 18.75 7.83
CA GLN A 247 -30.81 18.71 8.92
C GLN A 247 -31.01 20.07 9.59
N ILE A 248 -32.19 20.67 9.39
CA ILE A 248 -32.54 22.00 9.92
C ILE A 248 -32.39 22.09 11.44
N ALA A 249 -32.73 21.03 12.18
CA ALA A 249 -32.62 21.00 13.64
C ALA A 249 -31.16 21.11 14.09
N ALA A 250 -30.27 20.29 13.52
CA ALA A 250 -28.85 20.30 13.84
C ALA A 250 -28.19 21.64 13.43
N THR A 251 -28.55 22.20 12.28
CA THR A 251 -28.07 23.54 11.86
C THR A 251 -28.53 24.66 12.80
N SER A 252 -29.78 24.60 13.26
CA SER A 252 -30.38 25.56 14.18
C SER A 252 -29.63 25.59 15.52
N GLU A 253 -29.30 24.42 16.04
CA GLU A 253 -28.49 24.26 17.25
C GLU A 253 -27.07 24.78 17.06
N HIS A 254 -26.41 24.41 15.95
CA HIS A 254 -25.04 24.82 15.66
C HIS A 254 -24.88 26.34 15.52
N LEU A 255 -25.84 27.00 14.88
CA LEU A 255 -25.82 28.46 14.67
C LEU A 255 -26.47 29.25 15.81
N ALA A 256 -27.00 28.58 16.84
CA ALA A 256 -27.77 29.19 17.93
C ALA A 256 -28.91 30.11 17.46
N VAL A 257 -29.58 29.77 16.34
CA VAL A 257 -30.74 30.50 15.79
C VAL A 257 -31.96 29.60 15.77
N HIS A 258 -33.16 30.19 15.68
CA HIS A 258 -34.39 29.39 15.59
C HIS A 258 -34.52 28.67 14.23
N ARG A 259 -35.08 27.44 14.23
CA ARG A 259 -35.34 26.64 13.01
C ARG A 259 -36.09 27.36 11.89
N HIS A 260 -36.94 28.33 12.23
CA HIS A 260 -37.66 29.16 11.25
C HIS A 260 -36.73 30.10 10.50
N THR A 261 -35.72 30.65 11.18
CA THR A 261 -34.67 31.48 10.60
C THR A 261 -33.83 30.65 9.63
N VAL A 262 -33.40 29.45 10.03
CA VAL A 262 -32.68 28.52 9.13
C VAL A 262 -33.51 28.23 7.89
N ARG A 263 -34.79 27.85 8.03
CA ARG A 263 -35.70 27.63 6.88
C ARG A 263 -35.79 28.84 5.95
N SER A 264 -35.91 30.03 6.51
CA SER A 264 -36.00 31.26 5.73
C SER A 264 -34.70 31.54 4.96
N ARG A 265 -33.54 31.42 5.62
CA ARG A 265 -32.23 31.58 5.01
C ARG A 265 -31.98 30.55 3.91
N ILE A 266 -32.34 29.29 4.13
CA ILE A 266 -32.23 28.22 3.13
C ILE A 266 -33.07 28.51 1.88
N ARG A 267 -34.32 28.96 2.05
CA ARG A 267 -35.14 29.38 0.88
C ARG A 267 -34.52 30.55 0.13
N LYS A 268 -33.93 31.50 0.86
CA LYS A 268 -33.25 32.65 0.26
C LYS A 268 -32.00 32.23 -0.51
N ILE A 269 -31.18 31.32 0.04
CA ILE A 269 -30.01 30.73 -0.60
C ILE A 269 -30.41 30.04 -1.92
N GLN A 270 -31.42 29.17 -1.88
CA GLN A 270 -31.95 28.52 -3.09
C GLN A 270 -32.35 29.52 -4.16
N ALA A 271 -33.01 30.61 -3.77
CA ALA A 271 -33.44 31.66 -4.71
C ALA A 271 -32.27 32.47 -5.28
N LEU A 272 -31.25 32.79 -4.46
CA LEU A 272 -30.08 33.56 -4.90
C LEU A 272 -29.14 32.75 -5.80
N CYS A 273 -28.87 31.49 -5.43
CA CYS A 273 -27.99 30.61 -6.19
C CYS A 273 -28.70 29.91 -7.37
N GLY A 274 -30.04 29.96 -7.44
CA GLY A 274 -30.81 29.28 -8.48
C GLY A 274 -30.75 27.74 -8.37
N VAL A 275 -30.68 27.22 -7.14
CA VAL A 275 -30.46 25.80 -6.84
C VAL A 275 -31.61 25.20 -6.02
N ASP A 276 -31.76 23.87 -6.08
CA ASP A 276 -32.71 23.13 -5.25
C ASP A 276 -31.98 22.22 -4.26
N LEU A 277 -31.97 22.58 -2.96
CA LEU A 277 -31.30 21.78 -1.92
C LEU A 277 -32.11 20.54 -1.51
N THR A 278 -33.30 20.32 -2.08
CA THR A 278 -34.00 19.04 -1.92
C THR A 278 -33.35 17.94 -2.77
N ASP A 279 -32.67 18.30 -3.86
CA ASP A 279 -31.92 17.38 -4.71
C ASP A 279 -30.60 16.94 -4.04
N PRO A 280 -30.39 15.63 -3.80
CA PRO A 280 -29.14 15.12 -3.24
C PRO A 280 -27.90 15.45 -4.09
N VAL A 281 -28.01 15.55 -5.41
CA VAL A 281 -26.89 15.85 -6.30
C VAL A 281 -26.44 17.29 -6.13
N VAL A 282 -27.38 18.23 -6.10
CA VAL A 282 -27.11 19.65 -5.84
C VAL A 282 -26.48 19.86 -4.47
N ARG A 283 -26.97 19.14 -3.44
CA ARG A 283 -26.36 19.19 -2.11
C ARG A 283 -24.91 18.69 -2.12
N ALA A 284 -24.64 17.58 -2.81
CA ALA A 284 -23.30 17.05 -2.93
C ALA A 284 -22.37 18.01 -3.69
N GLU A 285 -22.84 18.62 -4.78
CA GLU A 285 -22.13 19.66 -5.52
C GLU A 285 -21.77 20.84 -4.61
N LEU A 286 -22.75 21.42 -3.92
CA LEU A 286 -22.51 22.57 -3.04
C LEU A 286 -21.62 22.22 -1.84
N LEU A 287 -21.73 21.01 -1.31
CA LEU A 287 -20.82 20.54 -0.26
C LEU A 287 -19.38 20.49 -0.77
N LEU A 288 -19.17 19.98 -1.99
CA LEU A 288 -17.84 19.96 -2.59
C LEU A 288 -17.30 21.37 -2.78
N LEU A 289 -18.10 22.31 -3.30
CA LEU A 289 -17.69 23.70 -3.50
C LEU A 289 -17.33 24.42 -2.18
N VAL A 290 -17.99 24.07 -1.08
CA VAL A 290 -17.73 24.62 0.25
C VAL A 290 -16.48 23.99 0.89
N VAL A 291 -16.29 22.69 0.73
CA VAL A 291 -15.17 21.95 1.36
C VAL A 291 -13.87 22.06 0.57
N SER A 292 -13.94 22.43 -0.72
CA SER A 292 -12.77 22.59 -1.59
C SER A 292 -12.05 23.95 -1.49
N ASP A 293 -12.45 24.80 -0.54
CA ASP A 293 -11.83 26.10 -0.24
C ASP A 293 -10.49 25.97 0.52
#